data_AF-A0A7C9ELZ3-F1
#
_entry.id   AF-A0A7C9ELZ3-F1
#
_cell.length_a   1.000
_cell.length_b   1.000
_cell.length_c   1.000
_cell.angle_alpha   90.00
_cell.angle_beta   90.00
_cell.angle_gamma   90.00
#
_symmetry.space_group_name_H-M   'P 1'
#
loop_
_entity.id
_entity.type
_entity.pdbx_description
1 polymer ?
#
loop_
_entity_poly.entity_id
_entity_poly.type
_entity_poly.pdbx_seq_one_letter_code
_entity_poly.pdbx_strand_id
1 'polypeptide(L)'
;MILSSGSFDTCSLISFITSLVFLVEPIQDAGKAYNEWKQGESAIERLFELTRFRPKVTERPDAIDVDSVSGEVKFCDISFRYRDDLPLLFNGVDLHIKAGDTVALVGPSGGGKTTLVKLLLRLYDPLSGCILVDGHDIRSLRLESLRRNVAV
;
A
#
# COMPACT_ATOMS: atom_id res chain seq x y z
N MET A 1 48.75 29.37 34.98
CA MET A 1 49.35 30.71 35.11
C MET A 1 48.32 31.78 34.69
N ILE A 2 47.17 31.85 35.38
CA ILE A 2 46.15 32.94 35.27
C ILE A 2 45.71 33.39 36.69
N LEU A 3 46.12 32.69 37.75
CA LEU A 3 45.66 32.90 39.13
C LEU A 3 46.54 33.83 39.98
N SER A 4 47.63 34.38 39.45
CA SER A 4 48.62 35.11 40.29
C SER A 4 48.70 36.62 40.06
N SER A 5 47.76 37.24 39.35
CA SER A 5 47.77 38.70 39.17
C SER A 5 46.36 39.27 38.96
N GLY A 6 45.79 39.87 40.00
CA GLY A 6 44.63 40.77 39.91
C GLY A 6 43.27 40.14 40.20
N SER A 7 42.71 40.46 41.38
CA SER A 7 41.28 40.46 41.75
C SER A 7 40.33 39.51 41.00
N PHE A 8 40.39 38.21 41.27
CA PHE A 8 39.24 37.33 41.04
C PHE A 8 38.43 37.26 42.32
N ASP A 9 37.24 37.83 42.30
CA ASP A 9 36.26 37.68 43.37
C ASP A 9 35.77 36.21 43.40
N THR A 10 35.82 35.57 44.57
CA THR A 10 35.42 34.16 44.76
C THR A 10 34.00 33.91 44.27
N CYS A 11 33.11 34.91 44.39
CA CYS A 11 31.75 34.84 43.87
C CYS A 11 31.73 34.70 42.34
N SER A 12 32.58 35.45 41.63
CA SER A 12 32.70 35.38 40.16
C SER A 12 33.19 34.01 39.68
N LEU A 13 34.09 33.37 40.43
CA LEU A 13 34.60 32.02 40.11
C LEU A 13 33.50 30.97 40.30
N ILE A 14 32.74 31.05 41.39
CA ILE A 14 31.59 30.16 41.64
C ILE A 14 30.53 30.34 40.55
N SER A 15 30.17 31.58 40.21
CA SER A 15 29.21 31.88 39.13
C SER A 15 29.68 31.34 37.78
N PHE A 16 30.98 31.44 37.47
CA PHE A 16 31.56 30.88 36.26
C PHE A 16 31.45 29.34 36.23
N ILE A 17 31.82 28.66 37.31
CA ILE A 17 31.71 27.21 37.42
C ILE A 17 30.24 26.76 37.33
N THR A 18 29.32 27.43 38.02
CA THR A 18 27.89 27.12 37.96
C THR A 18 27.33 27.33 36.54
N SER A 19 27.77 28.38 35.84
CA SER A 19 27.38 28.61 34.45
C SER A 19 27.89 27.52 33.51
N LEU A 20 29.10 26.99 33.74
CA LEU A 20 29.61 25.83 32.98
C LEU A 20 28.79 24.57 33.26
N VAL A 21 28.38 24.33 34.50
CA VAL A 21 27.53 23.18 34.85
C VAL A 21 26.16 23.28 34.17
N PHE A 22 25.54 24.46 34.15
CA PHE A 22 24.29 24.69 33.44
C PHE A 22 24.39 24.54 31.92
N LEU A 23 25.59 24.61 31.36
CA LEU A 23 25.81 24.43 29.93
C LEU A 23 25.79 22.94 29.52
N VAL A 24 25.98 22.02 30.47
CA VAL A 24 25.99 20.57 30.22
C VAL A 24 24.64 20.05 29.75
N GLU A 25 23.54 20.45 30.40
CA GLU A 25 22.18 19.98 30.07
C GLU A 25 21.74 20.37 28.64
N PRO A 26 21.85 21.64 28.20
CA PRO A 26 21.52 22.04 26.83
C PRO A 26 22.31 21.27 25.76
N ILE A 27 23.60 20.98 26.01
CA ILE A 27 24.42 20.17 25.09
C ILE A 27 23.87 18.75 24.98
N GLN A 28 23.52 18.14 26.12
CA GLN A 28 22.97 16.78 26.14
C GLN A 28 21.60 16.72 25.45
N ASP A 29 20.74 17.69 25.70
CA ASP A 29 19.40 17.74 25.10
C ASP A 29 19.46 18.00 23.59
N ALA A 30 20.38 18.84 23.13
CA ALA A 30 20.65 18.99 21.69
C ALA A 30 21.09 17.65 21.05
N GLY A 31 21.93 16.87 21.74
CA GLY A 31 22.34 15.55 21.29
C GLY A 31 21.19 14.54 21.24
N LYS A 32 20.30 14.54 22.24
CA LYS A 32 19.08 13.70 22.25
C LYS A 32 18.15 14.08 21.10
N ALA A 33 17.86 15.37 20.93
CA ALA A 33 17.01 15.88 19.86
C ALA A 33 17.54 15.49 18.46
N TYR A 34 18.87 15.56 18.26
CA TYR A 34 19.50 15.11 17.02
C TYR A 34 19.30 13.61 16.77
N ASN A 35 19.44 12.78 17.81
CA ASN A 35 19.21 11.34 17.71
C ASN A 35 17.73 11.01 17.44
N GLU A 36 16.79 11.71 18.08
CA GLU A 36 15.35 11.55 17.84
C GLU A 36 14.98 11.91 16.39
N TRP A 37 15.50 13.04 15.89
CA TRP A 37 15.33 13.44 14.48
C TRP A 37 15.83 12.35 13.53
N LYS A 38 17.04 11.85 13.76
CA LYS A 38 17.66 10.81 12.93
C LYS A 38 16.87 9.50 12.94
N GLN A 39 16.27 9.15 14.07
CA GLN A 39 15.38 7.97 14.15
C GLN A 39 14.06 8.19 13.38
N GLY A 40 13.54 9.43 13.38
CA GLY A 40 12.32 9.81 12.67
C GLY A 40 12.44 9.83 11.15
N GLU A 41 13.66 10.03 10.61
CA GLU A 41 13.91 10.11 9.16
C GLU A 41 13.41 8.87 8.40
N SER A 42 13.67 7.67 8.92
CA SER A 42 13.17 6.41 8.31
C SER A 42 11.64 6.29 8.33
N ALA A 43 10.97 6.86 9.34
CA ALA A 43 9.52 6.86 9.40
C ALA A 43 8.93 7.83 8.37
N ILE A 44 9.57 8.99 8.18
CA ILE A 44 9.20 9.98 7.17
C ILE A 44 9.35 9.38 5.76
N GLU A 45 10.46 8.68 5.49
CA GLU A 45 10.69 8.02 4.20
C GLU A 45 9.56 7.04 3.85
N ARG A 46 9.18 6.17 4.80
CA ARG A 46 8.06 5.23 4.64
C ARG A 46 6.72 5.92 4.41
N LEU A 47 6.44 7.03 5.11
CA LEU A 47 5.22 7.81 4.88
C LEU A 47 5.18 8.44 3.48
N PHE A 48 6.32 8.94 2.99
CA PHE A 48 6.44 9.46 1.64
C PHE A 48 6.31 8.36 0.58
N GLU A 49 6.81 7.15 0.83
CA GLU A 49 6.59 6.00 -0.06
C GLU A 49 5.10 5.68 -0.21
N LEU A 50 4.33 5.67 0.87
CA LEU A 50 2.88 5.45 0.82
C LEU A 50 2.16 6.51 -0.01
N THR A 51 2.59 7.78 0.10
CA THR A 51 2.01 8.89 -0.67
C THR A 51 2.29 8.76 -2.17
N ARG A 52 3.38 8.08 -2.54
CA ARG A 52 3.77 7.84 -3.94
C ARG A 52 3.17 6.55 -4.52
N PHE A 53 2.46 5.75 -3.71
CA PHE A 53 1.84 4.53 -4.16
C PHE A 53 0.78 4.84 -5.22
N ARG A 54 0.94 4.27 -6.42
CA ARG A 54 -0.06 4.35 -7.49
C ARG A 54 -0.95 3.11 -7.46
N PRO A 55 -2.29 3.26 -7.41
CA PRO A 55 -3.20 2.13 -7.52
C PRO A 55 -2.97 1.38 -8.83
N LYS A 56 -2.78 0.05 -8.76
CA LYS A 56 -2.63 -0.77 -9.97
C LYS A 56 -3.92 -0.87 -10.78
N VAL A 57 -5.06 -0.89 -10.09
CA VAL A 57 -6.39 -0.88 -10.70
C VAL A 57 -6.95 0.53 -10.57
N THR A 58 -7.22 1.18 -11.70
CA THR A 58 -7.85 2.50 -11.75
C THR A 58 -9.10 2.42 -12.61
N GLU A 59 -10.16 3.10 -12.19
CA GLU A 59 -11.39 3.22 -12.98
C GLU A 59 -11.15 4.09 -14.21
N ARG A 60 -11.83 3.77 -15.31
CA ARG A 60 -11.80 4.65 -16.47
C ARG A 60 -12.69 5.87 -16.21
N PRO A 61 -12.38 7.04 -16.79
CA PRO A 61 -13.21 8.24 -16.64
C PRO A 61 -14.64 8.06 -17.14
N ASP A 62 -14.82 7.18 -18.12
CA ASP A 62 -16.08 6.80 -18.76
C ASP A 62 -16.70 5.51 -18.17
N ALA A 63 -16.27 5.11 -16.96
CA ALA A 63 -16.78 3.91 -16.33
C ALA A 63 -18.29 3.99 -16.06
N ILE A 64 -19.00 2.94 -16.46
CA ILE A 64 -20.46 2.83 -16.37
C ILE A 64 -20.87 2.18 -15.05
N ASP A 65 -21.99 2.64 -14.49
CA ASP A 65 -22.65 1.96 -13.39
C ASP A 65 -23.56 0.85 -13.91
N VAL A 66 -23.61 -0.24 -13.17
CA VAL A 66 -24.56 -1.34 -13.36
C VAL A 66 -25.47 -1.41 -12.13
N ASP A 67 -26.75 -1.15 -12.35
CA ASP A 67 -27.76 -1.17 -11.29
C ASP A 67 -28.13 -2.59 -10.86
N SER A 68 -28.22 -3.52 -11.83
CA SER A 68 -28.53 -4.93 -11.61
C SER A 68 -27.82 -5.81 -12.62
N VAL A 69 -27.26 -6.93 -12.16
CA VAL A 69 -26.67 -7.98 -13.00
C VAL A 69 -27.59 -9.20 -13.06
N SER A 70 -27.69 -9.84 -14.22
CA SER A 70 -28.34 -11.15 -14.39
C SER A 70 -27.45 -12.27 -13.82
N GLY A 71 -26.13 -12.05 -13.79
CA GLY A 71 -25.16 -12.96 -13.19
C GLY A 71 -24.45 -13.87 -14.20
N GLU A 72 -24.50 -13.57 -15.50
CA GLU A 72 -23.65 -14.26 -16.47
C GLU A 72 -22.20 -13.78 -16.32
N VAL A 73 -21.24 -14.70 -16.21
CA VAL A 73 -19.81 -14.40 -16.09
C VAL A 73 -19.02 -15.16 -17.15
N LYS A 74 -18.15 -14.45 -17.89
CA LYS A 74 -17.22 -15.05 -18.86
C LYS A 74 -15.80 -14.61 -18.61
N PHE A 75 -14.88 -15.57 -18.48
CA PHE A 75 -13.44 -15.37 -18.57
C PHE A 75 -13.04 -15.78 -19.98
N CYS A 76 -12.37 -14.88 -20.70
CA CYS A 76 -11.94 -15.10 -22.08
C CYS A 76 -10.42 -14.95 -22.19
N ASP A 77 -9.73 -16.05 -22.49
CA ASP A 77 -8.27 -16.12 -22.69
C ASP A 77 -7.46 -15.44 -21.58
N ILE A 78 -7.81 -15.72 -20.32
CA ILE A 78 -7.23 -15.01 -19.18
C ILE A 78 -5.82 -15.52 -18.89
N SER A 79 -4.87 -14.60 -18.97
CA SER A 79 -3.50 -14.81 -18.47
C SER A 79 -3.20 -13.88 -17.30
N PHE A 80 -2.60 -14.43 -16.24
CA PHE A 80 -2.38 -13.68 -15.00
C PHE A 80 -1.16 -14.17 -14.23
N ARG A 81 -0.46 -13.21 -13.60
CA ARG A 81 0.55 -13.42 -12.55
C ARG A 81 0.47 -12.31 -11.52
N TYR A 82 0.85 -12.59 -10.29
CA TYR A 82 0.82 -11.59 -9.21
C TYR A 82 1.91 -10.52 -9.34
N ARG A 83 3.08 -10.91 -9.84
CA ARG A 83 4.27 -10.07 -9.99
C ARG A 83 5.04 -10.48 -11.24
N ASP A 84 5.79 -9.54 -11.81
CA ASP A 84 6.50 -9.79 -13.08
C ASP A 84 7.65 -10.80 -12.97
N ASP A 85 8.16 -11.02 -11.76
CA ASP A 85 9.20 -12.00 -11.42
C ASP A 85 8.65 -13.41 -11.16
N LEU A 86 7.33 -13.58 -11.09
CA LEU A 86 6.69 -14.87 -10.84
C LEU A 86 6.19 -15.53 -12.15
N PRO A 87 6.12 -16.87 -12.19
CA PRO A 87 5.53 -17.59 -13.32
C PRO A 87 4.05 -17.23 -13.48
N LEU A 88 3.53 -17.43 -14.70
CA LEU A 88 2.11 -17.31 -14.98
C LEU A 88 1.31 -18.30 -14.12
N LEU A 89 0.34 -17.79 -13.38
CA LEU A 89 -0.63 -18.62 -12.64
C LEU A 89 -1.73 -19.12 -13.59
N PHE A 90 -2.17 -18.25 -14.50
CA PHE A 90 -3.12 -18.56 -15.56
C PHE A 90 -2.50 -18.22 -16.91
N ASN A 91 -2.74 -19.07 -17.90
CA ASN A 91 -2.25 -18.91 -19.27
C ASN A 91 -3.33 -19.42 -20.23
N GLY A 92 -4.26 -18.54 -20.61
CA GLY A 92 -5.40 -18.86 -21.47
C GLY A 92 -6.53 -19.60 -20.75
N VAL A 93 -7.01 -19.06 -19.63
CA VAL A 93 -8.18 -19.62 -18.93
C VAL A 93 -9.47 -19.10 -19.56
N ASP A 94 -10.28 -20.02 -20.07
CA ASP A 94 -11.65 -19.78 -20.52
C ASP A 94 -12.66 -20.43 -19.56
N LEU A 95 -13.64 -19.65 -19.12
CA LEU A 95 -14.71 -20.12 -18.25
C LEU A 95 -15.99 -19.34 -18.54
N HIS A 96 -17.10 -20.04 -18.77
CA HIS A 96 -18.41 -19.42 -18.94
C HIS A 96 -19.37 -19.98 -17.89
N ILE A 97 -19.90 -19.09 -17.06
CA ILE A 97 -20.91 -19.36 -16.05
C ILE A 97 -22.18 -18.64 -16.49
N LYS A 98 -23.28 -19.37 -16.67
CA LYS A 98 -24.55 -18.75 -17.06
C LYS A 98 -25.25 -18.19 -15.83
N ALA A 99 -26.14 -17.22 -16.06
CA ALA A 99 -26.98 -16.67 -15.01
C ALA A 99 -27.78 -17.80 -14.31
N GLY A 100 -27.69 -17.85 -12.97
CA GLY A 100 -28.34 -18.87 -12.13
C GLY A 100 -27.54 -20.16 -11.94
N ASP A 101 -26.41 -20.35 -12.64
CA ASP A 101 -25.57 -21.52 -12.44
C ASP A 101 -24.86 -21.48 -11.07
N THR A 102 -24.82 -22.62 -10.39
CA THR A 102 -23.97 -22.79 -9.21
C THR A 102 -22.72 -23.58 -9.60
N VAL A 103 -21.56 -22.93 -9.51
CA VAL A 103 -20.27 -23.53 -9.90
C VAL A 103 -19.36 -23.66 -8.68
N ALA A 104 -18.80 -24.87 -8.50
CA ALA A 104 -17.81 -25.13 -7.47
C ALA A 104 -16.39 -25.12 -8.07
N LEU A 105 -15.51 -24.27 -7.55
CA LEU A 105 -14.09 -24.25 -7.91
C LEU A 105 -13.31 -25.22 -7.01
N VAL A 106 -12.88 -26.36 -7.57
CA VAL A 106 -12.20 -27.44 -6.81
C VAL A 106 -10.78 -27.66 -7.33
N GLY A 107 -9.85 -27.99 -6.44
CA GLY A 107 -8.48 -28.42 -6.80
C GLY A 107 -7.49 -28.26 -5.65
N PRO A 108 -6.19 -28.50 -5.89
CA PRO A 108 -5.15 -28.41 -4.86
C PRO A 108 -4.97 -26.97 -4.34
N SER A 109 -4.43 -26.83 -3.13
CA SER A 109 -4.02 -25.52 -2.60
C SER A 109 -3.03 -24.86 -3.55
N GLY A 110 -3.14 -23.54 -3.74
CA GLY A 110 -2.30 -22.79 -4.68
C GLY A 110 -2.74 -22.85 -6.16
N GLY A 111 -3.73 -23.68 -6.53
CA GLY A 111 -4.22 -23.78 -7.92
C GLY A 111 -5.02 -22.58 -8.44
N GLY A 112 -4.96 -21.41 -7.79
CA GLY A 112 -5.55 -20.17 -8.30
C GLY A 112 -7.05 -19.94 -8.06
N LYS A 113 -7.77 -20.84 -7.39
CA LYS A 113 -9.23 -20.69 -7.12
C LYS A 113 -9.61 -19.32 -6.53
N THR A 114 -8.95 -18.93 -5.44
CA THR A 114 -9.15 -17.62 -4.82
C THR A 114 -8.74 -16.48 -5.75
N THR A 115 -7.74 -16.71 -6.61
CA THR A 115 -7.31 -15.71 -7.60
C THR A 115 -8.39 -15.46 -8.66
N LEU A 116 -9.13 -16.48 -9.12
CA LEU A 116 -10.26 -16.27 -10.05
C LEU A 116 -11.32 -15.36 -9.45
N VAL A 117 -11.68 -15.58 -8.17
CA VAL A 117 -12.64 -14.71 -7.46
C VAL A 117 -12.09 -13.28 -7.32
N LYS A 118 -10.79 -13.14 -7.00
CA LYS A 118 -10.13 -11.82 -6.91
C LYS A 118 -10.10 -11.08 -8.24
N LEU A 119 -9.94 -11.80 -9.36
CA LEU A 119 -9.99 -11.22 -10.71
C LEU A 119 -11.41 -10.77 -11.06
N LEU A 120 -12.44 -11.57 -10.71
CA LEU A 120 -13.84 -11.20 -10.91
C LEU A 120 -14.22 -9.92 -10.15
N LEU A 121 -13.75 -9.77 -8.91
CA LEU A 121 -13.92 -8.56 -8.09
C LEU A 121 -13.06 -7.37 -8.54
N ARG A 122 -12.27 -7.56 -9.62
CA ARG A 122 -11.29 -6.61 -10.14
C ARG A 122 -10.38 -6.06 -9.04
N LEU A 123 -9.91 -6.95 -8.15
CA LEU A 123 -8.83 -6.65 -7.21
C LEU A 123 -7.46 -6.68 -7.89
N TYR A 124 -7.40 -7.37 -9.03
CA TYR A 124 -6.29 -7.37 -9.97
C TYR A 124 -6.85 -7.31 -11.39
N ASP A 125 -6.13 -6.67 -12.31
CA ASP A 125 -6.42 -6.77 -13.74
C ASP A 125 -5.61 -7.94 -14.34
N PRO A 126 -6.17 -8.70 -15.29
CA PRO A 126 -5.43 -9.73 -16.01
C PRO A 126 -4.35 -9.11 -16.90
N LEU A 127 -3.29 -9.88 -17.20
CA LEU A 127 -2.25 -9.46 -18.16
C LEU A 127 -2.80 -9.40 -19.58
N SER A 128 -3.62 -10.39 -19.95
CA SER A 128 -4.29 -10.51 -21.24
C SER A 128 -5.68 -11.12 -21.06
N GLY A 129 -6.51 -10.96 -22.09
CA GLY A 129 -7.91 -11.40 -22.08
C GLY A 129 -8.86 -10.37 -21.50
N CYS A 130 -10.10 -10.81 -21.26
CA CYS A 130 -11.14 -9.99 -20.65
C CYS A 130 -12.08 -10.83 -19.78
N ILE A 131 -12.65 -10.20 -18.76
CA ILE A 131 -13.68 -10.78 -17.91
C ILE A 131 -14.94 -9.98 -18.16
N LEU A 132 -16.01 -10.67 -18.56
CA LEU A 132 -17.30 -10.07 -18.86
C LEU A 132 -18.32 -10.45 -17.79
N VAL A 133 -19.09 -9.47 -17.34
CA VAL A 133 -20.29 -9.67 -16.52
C VAL A 133 -21.48 -9.16 -17.34
N ASP A 134 -22.43 -10.06 -17.65
CA ASP A 134 -23.56 -9.79 -18.55
C ASP A 134 -23.14 -9.11 -19.87
N GLY A 135 -22.04 -9.58 -20.46
CA GLY A 135 -21.49 -9.04 -21.71
C GLY A 135 -20.64 -7.77 -21.57
N HIS A 136 -20.59 -7.14 -20.40
CA HIS A 136 -19.80 -5.93 -20.16
C HIS A 136 -18.43 -6.29 -19.57
N ASP A 137 -17.35 -5.73 -20.14
CA ASP A 137 -16.02 -5.91 -19.57
C ASP A 137 -15.95 -5.24 -18.19
N ILE A 138 -15.52 -5.97 -17.15
CA ILE A 138 -15.39 -5.44 -15.79
C ILE A 138 -14.47 -4.20 -15.71
N ARG A 139 -13.59 -4.00 -16.71
CA ARG A 139 -12.72 -2.82 -16.83
C ARG A 139 -13.47 -1.55 -17.23
N SER A 140 -14.64 -1.71 -17.85
CA SER A 140 -15.54 -0.61 -18.22
C SER A 140 -16.50 -0.23 -17.09
N LEU A 141 -16.62 -1.04 -16.04
CA LEU A 141 -17.56 -0.82 -14.95
C LEU A 141 -16.93 -0.05 -13.79
N ARG A 142 -17.74 0.72 -13.06
CA ARG A 142 -17.36 1.25 -11.75
C ARG A 142 -17.16 0.12 -10.74
N LEU A 143 -16.07 0.18 -9.97
CA LEU A 143 -15.70 -0.84 -9.00
C LEU A 143 -16.73 -0.96 -7.88
N GLU A 144 -17.30 0.16 -7.44
CA GLU A 144 -18.35 0.17 -6.42
C GLU A 144 -19.58 -0.62 -6.89
N SER A 145 -20.08 -0.32 -8.09
CA SER A 145 -21.22 -1.03 -8.69
C SER A 145 -20.89 -2.50 -8.92
N LEU A 146 -19.73 -2.84 -9.48
CA LEU A 146 -19.31 -4.23 -9.69
C LEU A 146 -19.30 -5.02 -8.37
N ARG A 147 -18.66 -4.47 -7.32
CA ARG A 147 -18.48 -5.16 -6.04
C ARG A 147 -19.76 -5.22 -5.21
N ARG A 148 -20.68 -4.27 -5.38
CA ARG A 148 -22.02 -4.33 -4.76
C ARG A 148 -22.85 -5.49 -5.30
N ASN A 149 -22.63 -5.84 -6.56
CA ASN A 149 -23.34 -6.91 -7.26
C ASN A 149 -22.69 -8.30 -7.11
N VAL A 150 -21.53 -8.41 -6.45
CA VAL A 150 -20.82 -9.67 -6.21
C VAL A 150 -20.63 -9.87 -4.71
N ALA A 151 -21.32 -10.85 -4.15
CA ALA A 151 -21.11 -11.29 -2.76
C ALA A 151 -20.11 -12.44 -2.71
N VAL A 152 -19.18 -12.40 -1.75
CA VAL A 152 -18.18 -13.46 -1.47
C VAL A 152 -18.36 -13.96 -0.05
#